data_AF-A0A3D0LVP2-F1
#
_entry.id   AF-A0A3D0LVP2-F1
#
_cell.length_a   1.000
_cell.length_b   1.000
_cell.length_c   1.000
_cell.angle_alpha   90.00
_cell.angle_beta   90.00
_cell.angle_gamma   90.00
#
_symmetry.space_group_name_H-M   'P 1'
#
loop_
_entity.id
_entity.type
_entity.pdbx_description
1 polymer ?
#
loop_
_entity_poly.entity_id
_entity_poly.type
_entity_poly.pdbx_seq_one_letter_code
_entity_poly.pdbx_strand_id
1 'polypeptide(L)'
;SNGSSSMASVCGASLALMDAGVPLKAPVAGIAMGLVKEGERFAVLSDILGDEDHLGDMDFKVAGSERGVTALQMDIKINGITKEIMQAALAQANEGRMHILGLMKEAMPSSRNEISENAPRIVALKINPDKIRDVIGKGGAVIRALTEETGTTIDISEDGTVSIACLKSEGCSLAKQRIIDLTAEVEVGKTYEGTVLKLLDFGAIVSVLPGKDGLLHISQIAHERVASVADHLKEGQLVKVKVLEADEKGRLRLSMKALHEPPAPVVTEE
;
A
#
# COMPACT_ATOMS: atom_id res chain seq x y z
N SER A 1 -31.65 -21.39 11.92
CA SER A 1 -30.63 -21.00 12.92
C SER A 1 -31.20 -21.34 14.28
N ASN A 2 -30.47 -22.06 15.13
CA ASN A 2 -30.96 -22.47 16.48
C ASN A 2 -30.34 -21.65 17.63
N GLY A 3 -29.49 -20.68 17.31
CA GLY A 3 -28.88 -19.75 18.25
C GLY A 3 -28.55 -18.44 17.51
N SER A 4 -27.59 -17.68 18.03
CA SER A 4 -27.23 -16.38 17.44
C SER A 4 -26.44 -16.48 16.14
N SER A 5 -27.15 -16.43 15.01
CA SER A 5 -26.54 -16.30 13.68
C SER A 5 -25.74 -15.01 13.53
N SER A 6 -26.08 -13.94 14.25
CA SER A 6 -25.33 -12.69 14.23
C SER A 6 -23.93 -12.86 14.85
N MET A 7 -23.80 -13.54 15.99
CA MET A 7 -22.49 -13.81 16.60
C MET A 7 -21.69 -14.84 15.80
N ALA A 8 -22.36 -15.85 15.25
CA ALA A 8 -21.73 -16.78 14.30
C ALA A 8 -21.18 -16.04 13.07
N SER A 9 -21.88 -15.01 12.58
CA SER A 9 -21.42 -14.19 11.45
C SER A 9 -20.16 -13.40 11.80
N VAL A 10 -20.04 -12.88 13.03
CA VAL A 10 -18.82 -12.20 13.49
C VAL A 10 -17.63 -13.18 13.50
N CYS A 11 -17.80 -14.37 14.08
CA CYS A 11 -16.76 -15.38 14.12
C CYS A 11 -16.36 -15.83 12.72
N GLY A 12 -17.34 -16.15 11.86
CA GLY A 12 -17.12 -16.55 10.48
C GLY A 12 -16.46 -15.45 9.65
N ALA A 13 -16.88 -14.19 9.81
CA ALA A 13 -16.25 -13.06 9.11
C ALA A 13 -14.80 -12.84 9.57
N SER A 14 -14.52 -12.97 10.86
CA SER A 14 -13.15 -12.89 11.37
C SER A 14 -12.26 -13.93 10.70
N LEU A 15 -12.68 -15.20 10.66
CA LEU A 15 -11.93 -16.27 10.00
C LEU A 15 -11.80 -16.05 8.49
N ALA A 16 -12.89 -15.67 7.81
CA ALA A 16 -12.89 -15.44 6.38
C ALA A 16 -11.95 -14.29 5.96
N LEU A 17 -11.92 -13.20 6.75
CA LEU A 17 -11.01 -12.08 6.52
C LEU A 17 -9.55 -12.49 6.75
N MET A 18 -9.27 -13.29 7.78
CA MET A 18 -7.94 -13.85 8.01
C MET A 18 -7.51 -14.75 6.86
N ASP A 19 -8.40 -15.61 6.35
CA ASP A 19 -8.14 -16.51 5.23
C ASP A 19 -7.94 -15.76 3.91
N ALA A 20 -8.66 -14.65 3.72
CA ALA A 20 -8.50 -13.77 2.58
C ALA A 20 -7.20 -12.93 2.61
N GLY A 21 -6.41 -13.01 3.69
CA GLY A 21 -5.17 -12.24 3.86
C GLY A 21 -5.39 -10.78 4.27
N VAL A 22 -6.55 -10.45 4.84
CA VAL A 22 -6.83 -9.11 5.35
C VAL A 22 -6.02 -8.89 6.64
N PRO A 23 -5.28 -7.76 6.75
CA PRO A 23 -4.44 -7.48 7.91
C PRO A 23 -5.28 -7.02 9.11
N LEU A 24 -5.98 -7.96 9.75
CA LEU A 24 -6.71 -7.71 10.99
C LEU A 24 -5.73 -7.44 12.15
N LYS A 25 -6.07 -6.46 13.00
CA LYS A 25 -5.28 -6.16 14.21
C LYS A 25 -5.33 -7.29 15.24
N ALA A 26 -6.44 -8.02 15.30
CA ALA A 26 -6.68 -9.18 16.15
C ALA A 26 -7.94 -9.93 15.65
N PRO A 27 -8.04 -11.26 15.86
CA PRO A 27 -9.28 -11.99 15.62
C PRO A 27 -10.37 -11.57 16.62
N VAL A 28 -11.62 -11.66 16.18
CA VAL A 28 -12.80 -11.23 16.95
C VAL A 28 -13.81 -12.36 17.01
N ALA A 29 -14.26 -12.69 18.21
CA ALA A 29 -15.34 -13.64 18.46
C ALA A 29 -16.56 -12.95 19.05
N GLY A 30 -17.73 -13.54 18.84
CA GLY A 30 -18.99 -13.13 19.43
C GLY A 30 -19.63 -14.26 20.23
N ILE A 31 -20.38 -13.91 21.28
CA ILE A 31 -21.22 -14.84 22.03
C ILE A 31 -22.58 -14.19 22.31
N ALA A 32 -23.63 -15.01 22.27
CA ALA A 32 -24.96 -14.60 22.71
C ALA A 32 -25.23 -15.12 24.13
N MET A 33 -25.82 -14.27 24.93
CA MET A 33 -26.01 -14.47 26.35
C MET A 33 -27.46 -14.16 26.70
N GLY A 34 -28.00 -14.89 27.65
CA GLY A 34 -29.34 -14.68 28.18
C GLY A 34 -29.31 -14.48 29.68
N LEU A 35 -30.40 -13.94 30.20
CA LEU A 35 -30.65 -13.83 31.62
C LEU A 35 -32.08 -14.29 31.90
N VAL A 36 -32.23 -15.13 32.92
CA VAL A 36 -33.53 -15.47 33.51
C VAL A 36 -33.52 -15.00 34.96
N LYS A 37 -34.56 -14.30 35.40
CA LYS A 37 -34.65 -13.70 36.73
C LYS A 37 -36.03 -13.93 37.35
N GLU A 38 -36.05 -14.47 38.55
CA GLU A 38 -37.25 -14.65 39.36
C GLU A 38 -37.01 -14.13 40.79
N GLY A 39 -37.64 -13.02 41.14
CA GLY A 39 -37.38 -12.34 42.42
C GLY A 39 -35.91 -11.93 42.53
N GLU A 40 -35.23 -12.38 43.58
CA GLU A 40 -33.79 -12.12 43.79
C GLU A 40 -32.87 -13.15 43.11
N ARG A 41 -33.42 -14.25 42.57
CA ARG A 41 -32.63 -15.28 41.89
C ARG A 41 -32.47 -14.94 40.42
N PHE A 42 -31.28 -15.14 39.87
CA PHE A 42 -31.03 -15.01 38.45
C PHE A 42 -30.08 -16.10 37.96
N ALA A 43 -30.17 -16.43 36.67
CA ALA A 43 -29.24 -17.29 35.97
C ALA A 43 -28.79 -16.59 34.68
N VAL A 44 -27.49 -16.58 34.43
CA VAL A 44 -26.91 -16.12 33.16
C VAL A 44 -26.68 -17.34 32.29
N LEU A 45 -27.27 -17.34 31.10
CA LEU A 45 -27.14 -18.38 30.09
C LEU A 45 -26.08 -17.99 29.07
N SER A 46 -25.27 -18.96 28.65
CA SER A 46 -24.20 -18.75 27.66
C SER A 46 -24.48 -19.52 26.39
N ASP A 47 -24.24 -18.86 25.25
CA ASP A 47 -24.54 -19.36 23.92
C ASP A 47 -26.00 -19.82 23.76
N ILE A 48 -26.91 -18.87 24.01
CA ILE A 48 -28.33 -19.17 24.09
C ILE A 48 -28.92 -19.70 22.80
N LEU A 49 -29.83 -20.65 22.96
CA LEU A 49 -30.72 -21.14 21.92
C LEU A 49 -31.84 -20.13 21.63
N GLY A 50 -32.52 -20.30 20.49
CA GLY A 50 -33.67 -19.46 20.13
C GLY A 50 -34.81 -19.50 21.17
N ASP A 51 -35.04 -20.66 21.78
CA ASP A 51 -36.07 -20.82 22.82
C ASP A 51 -35.66 -20.12 24.12
N GLU A 52 -34.38 -20.15 24.47
CA GLU A 52 -33.83 -19.48 25.66
C GLU A 52 -33.84 -17.95 25.51
N ASP A 53 -33.62 -17.44 24.30
CA ASP A 53 -33.84 -16.02 23.97
C ASP A 53 -35.32 -15.64 24.12
N HIS A 54 -36.22 -16.43 23.51
CA HIS A 54 -37.65 -16.13 23.52
C HIS A 54 -38.23 -16.09 24.94
N LEU A 55 -37.78 -16.99 25.81
CA LEU A 55 -38.26 -17.13 27.19
C LEU A 55 -37.44 -16.31 28.21
N GLY A 56 -36.27 -15.81 27.83
CA GLY A 56 -35.38 -15.06 28.70
C GLY A 56 -35.85 -13.62 28.95
N ASP A 57 -35.51 -13.09 30.11
CA ASP A 57 -35.85 -11.73 30.56
C ASP A 57 -34.94 -10.64 29.99
N MET A 58 -33.77 -11.04 29.51
CA MET A 58 -32.83 -10.19 28.79
C MET A 58 -31.97 -11.06 27.88
N ASP A 59 -31.72 -10.59 26.66
CA ASP A 59 -30.70 -11.13 25.77
C ASP A 59 -29.66 -10.07 25.45
N PHE A 60 -28.41 -10.50 25.36
CA PHE A 60 -27.33 -9.62 24.94
C PHE A 60 -26.27 -10.36 24.15
N LYS A 61 -25.67 -9.64 23.22
CA LYS A 61 -24.63 -10.13 22.32
C LYS A 61 -23.36 -9.34 22.59
N VAL A 62 -22.27 -10.06 22.83
CA VAL A 62 -20.97 -9.47 23.12
C VAL A 62 -19.98 -9.95 22.07
N ALA A 63 -19.40 -9.01 21.32
CA ALA A 63 -18.32 -9.28 20.39
C ALA A 63 -17.03 -8.59 20.83
N GLY A 64 -15.89 -9.21 20.57
CA GLY A 64 -14.60 -8.62 20.89
C GLY A 64 -13.40 -9.51 20.64
N SER A 65 -12.23 -8.91 20.87
CA SER A 65 -10.95 -9.61 20.87
C SER A 65 -10.49 -9.86 22.31
N GLU A 66 -9.33 -10.48 22.47
CA GLU A 66 -8.67 -10.66 23.78
C GLU A 66 -8.40 -9.34 24.49
N ARG A 67 -8.28 -8.23 23.75
CA ARG A 67 -7.99 -6.92 24.31
C ARG A 67 -9.23 -6.19 24.81
N GLY A 68 -10.43 -6.66 24.47
CA GLY A 68 -11.66 -6.01 24.87
C GLY A 68 -12.82 -6.18 23.90
N VAL A 69 -13.95 -5.61 24.31
CA VAL A 69 -15.23 -5.61 23.58
C VAL A 69 -15.16 -4.63 22.40
N THR A 70 -15.56 -5.09 21.22
CA THR A 70 -15.70 -4.24 20.02
C THR A 70 -17.16 -3.86 19.75
N ALA A 71 -18.11 -4.69 20.18
CA ALA A 71 -19.53 -4.39 20.13
C ALA A 71 -20.28 -5.06 21.28
N LEU A 72 -21.28 -4.34 21.79
CA LEU A 72 -22.22 -4.82 22.81
C LEU A 72 -23.63 -4.42 22.35
N GLN A 73 -24.50 -5.40 22.19
CA GLN A 73 -25.93 -5.19 21.94
C GLN A 73 -26.70 -5.82 23.10
N MET A 74 -27.68 -5.10 23.65
CA MET A 74 -28.49 -5.56 24.77
C MET A 74 -29.95 -5.25 24.48
N ASP A 75 -30.81 -6.23 24.75
CA ASP A 75 -32.27 -6.06 24.75
C ASP A 75 -32.81 -6.53 26.11
N ILE A 76 -33.43 -5.61 26.83
CA ILE A 76 -33.88 -5.80 28.22
C ILE A 76 -35.40 -5.80 28.21
N LYS A 77 -36.01 -6.91 28.63
CA LYS A 77 -37.47 -7.09 28.61
C LYS A 77 -38.12 -6.80 29.97
N ILE A 78 -37.31 -6.72 31.05
CA ILE A 78 -37.77 -6.49 32.42
C ILE A 78 -37.05 -5.34 33.13
N ASN A 79 -37.66 -4.81 34.19
CA ASN A 79 -37.00 -3.90 35.12
C ASN A 79 -36.20 -4.68 36.17
N GLY A 80 -35.25 -4.01 36.83
CA GLY A 80 -34.54 -4.57 38.00
C GLY A 80 -33.26 -5.33 37.67
N ILE A 81 -32.63 -5.02 36.53
CA ILE A 81 -31.26 -5.47 36.24
C ILE A 81 -30.28 -4.52 36.92
N THR A 82 -29.58 -5.03 37.94
CA THR A 82 -28.60 -4.23 38.69
C THR A 82 -27.23 -4.25 38.02
N LYS A 83 -26.35 -3.35 38.45
CA LYS A 83 -24.96 -3.29 37.96
C LYS A 83 -24.21 -4.59 38.25
N GLU A 84 -24.47 -5.21 39.39
CA GLU A 84 -23.85 -6.44 39.84
C GLU A 84 -24.23 -7.61 38.93
N ILE A 85 -25.50 -7.70 38.54
CA ILE A 85 -26.00 -8.70 37.57
C ILE A 85 -25.30 -8.50 36.22
N MET A 86 -25.25 -7.25 35.73
CA MET A 86 -24.55 -6.93 34.48
C MET A 86 -23.06 -7.29 34.51
N GLN A 87 -22.39 -7.05 35.63
CA GLN A 87 -20.98 -7.35 35.79
C GLN A 87 -20.73 -8.87 35.77
N ALA A 88 -21.56 -9.65 36.46
CA ALA A 88 -21.50 -11.11 36.40
C ALA A 88 -21.78 -11.63 34.98
N ALA A 89 -22.79 -11.07 34.31
CA ALA A 89 -23.17 -11.47 32.96
C ALA A 89 -22.07 -11.18 31.93
N LEU A 90 -21.43 -10.01 32.00
CA LEU A 90 -20.31 -9.66 31.13
C LEU A 90 -19.04 -10.46 31.44
N ALA A 91 -18.80 -10.84 32.69
CA ALA A 91 -17.69 -11.71 33.07
C ALA A 91 -17.84 -13.10 32.43
N GLN A 92 -19.03 -13.70 32.56
CA GLN A 92 -19.35 -14.99 31.92
C GLN A 92 -19.32 -14.90 30.39
N ALA A 93 -19.78 -13.78 29.82
CA ALA A 93 -19.67 -13.53 28.38
C ALA A 93 -18.22 -13.44 27.91
N ASN A 94 -17.34 -12.84 28.71
CA ASN A 94 -15.92 -12.79 28.38
C ASN A 94 -15.30 -14.19 28.36
N GLU A 95 -15.60 -15.04 29.34
CA GLU A 95 -15.12 -16.43 29.39
C GLU A 95 -15.58 -17.22 28.17
N GLY A 96 -16.88 -17.18 27.86
CA GLY A 96 -17.42 -17.88 26.69
C GLY A 96 -16.87 -17.36 25.37
N ARG A 97 -16.70 -16.04 25.22
CA ARG A 97 -16.07 -15.44 24.04
C ARG A 97 -14.61 -15.88 23.90
N MET A 98 -13.84 -15.92 24.99
CA MET A 98 -12.45 -16.38 24.94
C MET A 98 -12.36 -17.86 24.59
N HIS A 99 -13.31 -18.68 25.05
CA HIS A 99 -13.41 -20.08 24.65
C HIS A 99 -13.64 -20.23 23.13
N ILE A 100 -14.61 -19.51 22.57
CA ILE A 100 -14.87 -19.51 21.12
C ILE A 100 -13.64 -19.02 20.34
N LEU A 101 -13.01 -17.95 20.81
CA LEU A 101 -11.81 -17.41 20.18
C LEU A 101 -10.63 -18.40 20.22
N GLY A 102 -10.50 -19.19 21.27
CA GLY A 102 -9.54 -20.28 21.37
C GLY A 102 -9.75 -21.32 20.28
N LEU A 103 -10.98 -21.80 20.11
CA LEU A 103 -11.34 -22.76 19.05
C LEU A 103 -11.11 -22.17 17.64
N MET A 104 -11.41 -20.88 17.44
CA MET A 104 -11.12 -20.20 16.17
C MET A 104 -9.61 -20.18 15.88
N LYS A 105 -8.77 -19.93 16.90
CA LYS A 105 -7.31 -19.94 16.77
C LYS A 105 -6.75 -21.33 16.52
N GLU A 106 -7.36 -22.38 17.07
CA GLU A 106 -7.00 -23.76 16.74
C GLU A 106 -7.26 -24.08 15.27
N ALA A 107 -8.40 -23.62 14.73
CA ALA A 107 -8.74 -23.79 13.32
C ALA A 107 -7.85 -22.93 12.39
N MET A 108 -7.53 -21.70 12.79
CA MET A 108 -6.70 -20.78 12.02
C MET A 108 -5.74 -19.99 12.92
N PRO A 109 -4.51 -20.49 13.16
CA PRO A 109 -3.58 -19.88 14.11
C PRO A 109 -3.09 -18.48 13.71
N SER A 110 -3.02 -18.20 12.41
CA SER A 110 -2.52 -16.93 11.87
C SER A 110 -3.26 -16.53 10.60
N SER A 111 -3.43 -15.23 10.39
CA SER A 111 -3.89 -14.69 9.10
C SER A 111 -2.94 -15.07 7.98
N ARG A 112 -3.46 -15.23 6.76
CA ARG A 112 -2.58 -15.39 5.59
C ARG A 112 -1.82 -14.09 5.33
N ASN A 113 -0.56 -14.21 4.92
CA ASN A 113 0.28 -13.06 4.57
C ASN A 113 -0.01 -12.53 3.16
N GLU A 114 -0.63 -13.35 2.32
CA GLU A 114 -0.88 -13.02 0.93
C GLU A 114 -2.38 -13.10 0.63
N ILE A 115 -2.86 -12.09 -0.08
CA ILE A 115 -4.19 -12.06 -0.66
C ILE A 115 -4.24 -13.07 -1.81
N SER A 116 -5.37 -13.76 -1.96
CA SER A 116 -5.62 -14.73 -3.04
C SER A 116 -5.17 -14.20 -4.42
N GLU A 117 -4.62 -15.08 -5.25
CA GLU A 117 -4.22 -14.76 -6.63
C GLU A 117 -5.40 -14.28 -7.49
N ASN A 118 -6.61 -14.74 -7.17
CA ASN A 118 -7.84 -14.38 -7.87
C ASN A 118 -8.48 -13.09 -7.36
N ALA A 119 -7.97 -12.53 -6.25
CA ALA A 119 -8.51 -11.31 -5.68
C ALA A 119 -7.83 -10.08 -6.31
N PRO A 120 -8.59 -8.99 -6.56
CA PRO A 120 -8.01 -7.75 -7.05
C PRO A 120 -6.96 -7.24 -6.07
N ARG A 121 -5.78 -6.88 -6.58
CA ARG A 121 -4.71 -6.25 -5.80
C ARG A 121 -4.73 -4.75 -6.03
N ILE A 122 -4.60 -4.00 -4.95
CA ILE A 122 -4.43 -2.56 -5.00
C ILE A 122 -2.98 -2.26 -4.60
N VAL A 123 -2.21 -1.72 -5.53
CA VAL A 123 -0.84 -1.28 -5.29
C VAL A 123 -0.85 0.24 -5.18
N ALA A 124 -0.50 0.75 -4.01
CA ALA A 124 -0.31 2.17 -3.79
C ALA A 124 1.17 2.54 -3.99
N LEU A 125 1.43 3.63 -4.72
CA LEU A 125 2.74 4.28 -4.79
C LEU A 125 2.57 5.79 -4.61
N LYS A 126 3.62 6.46 -4.14
CA LYS A 126 3.64 7.91 -3.99
C LYS A 126 4.55 8.53 -5.04
N ILE A 127 4.03 9.52 -5.76
CA ILE A 127 4.75 10.30 -6.77
C ILE A 127 4.79 11.78 -6.37
N ASN A 128 5.68 12.55 -7.01
CA ASN A 128 5.71 13.99 -6.84
C ASN A 128 4.42 14.63 -7.40
N PRO A 129 3.67 15.45 -6.63
CA PRO A 129 2.44 16.11 -7.08
C PRO A 129 2.59 16.89 -8.40
N ASP A 130 3.76 17.48 -8.64
CA ASP A 130 4.02 18.24 -9.88
C ASP A 130 3.97 17.36 -11.13
N LYS A 131 4.19 16.05 -10.97
CA LYS A 131 4.22 15.04 -12.03
C LYS A 131 2.89 14.35 -12.28
N ILE A 132 1.86 14.66 -11.49
CA ILE A 132 0.50 14.15 -11.72
C ILE A 132 0.03 14.50 -13.14
N ARG A 133 0.34 15.72 -13.61
CA ARG A 133 -0.03 16.17 -14.97
C ARG A 133 0.61 15.34 -16.07
N ASP A 134 1.83 14.89 -15.87
CA ASP A 134 2.59 14.08 -16.83
C ASP A 134 1.99 12.66 -16.90
N VAL A 135 1.57 12.09 -15.77
CA VAL A 135 0.94 10.76 -15.68
C VAL A 135 -0.48 10.75 -16.27
N ILE A 136 -1.28 11.79 -16.01
CA ILE A 136 -2.62 11.92 -16.60
C ILE A 136 -2.51 12.20 -18.11
N GLY A 137 -1.57 13.06 -18.50
CA GLY A 137 -1.43 13.55 -19.87
C GLY A 137 -2.54 14.53 -20.27
N LYS A 138 -2.45 15.08 -21.49
CA LYS A 138 -3.46 16.02 -22.00
C LYS A 138 -4.83 15.34 -22.09
N GLY A 139 -5.78 15.79 -21.28
CA GLY A 139 -7.15 15.26 -21.26
C GLY A 139 -7.28 13.81 -20.77
N GLY A 140 -6.29 13.29 -20.05
CA GLY A 140 -6.31 11.90 -19.58
C GLY A 140 -5.88 10.87 -20.63
N ALA A 141 -5.27 11.28 -21.73
CA ALA A 141 -4.89 10.36 -22.81
C ALA A 141 -3.89 9.29 -22.37
N VAL A 142 -2.90 9.66 -21.54
CA VAL A 142 -1.82 8.75 -21.11
C VAL A 142 -2.35 7.74 -20.10
N ILE A 143 -3.11 8.20 -19.09
CA ILE A 143 -3.69 7.29 -18.10
C ILE A 143 -4.72 6.35 -18.73
N ARG A 144 -5.53 6.82 -19.69
CA ARG A 144 -6.50 5.96 -20.39
C ARG A 144 -5.81 4.87 -21.21
N ALA A 145 -4.79 5.24 -21.99
CA ALA A 145 -4.00 4.28 -22.75
C ALA A 145 -3.36 3.25 -21.80
N LEU A 146 -2.80 3.68 -20.68
CA LEU A 146 -2.20 2.78 -19.69
C LEU A 146 -3.23 1.84 -19.07
N THR A 147 -4.42 2.33 -18.70
CA THR A 147 -5.50 1.49 -18.15
C THR A 147 -6.02 0.48 -19.16
N GLU A 148 -6.11 0.85 -20.44
CA GLU A 148 -6.59 -0.03 -21.52
C GLU A 148 -5.55 -1.09 -21.90
N GLU A 149 -4.27 -0.72 -22.01
CA GLU A 149 -3.16 -1.65 -22.29
C GLU A 149 -2.95 -2.67 -21.16
N THR A 150 -3.05 -2.23 -19.91
CA THR A 150 -2.76 -3.08 -18.74
C THR A 150 -3.99 -3.76 -18.15
N GLY A 151 -5.19 -3.35 -18.57
CA GLY A 151 -6.45 -3.79 -17.96
C GLY A 151 -6.54 -3.44 -16.46
N THR A 152 -5.88 -2.37 -16.03
CA THR A 152 -5.88 -1.91 -14.63
C THR A 152 -6.74 -0.67 -14.45
N THR A 153 -7.17 -0.41 -13.23
CA THR A 153 -7.83 0.85 -12.85
C THR A 153 -6.83 1.67 -12.03
N ILE A 154 -6.49 2.85 -12.51
CA ILE A 154 -5.50 3.73 -11.87
C ILE A 154 -6.22 4.97 -11.36
N ASP A 155 -6.15 5.19 -10.05
CA ASP A 155 -6.65 6.38 -9.38
C ASP A 155 -5.48 7.21 -8.86
N ILE A 156 -5.54 8.53 -9.04
CA ILE A 156 -4.47 9.44 -8.60
C ILE A 156 -5.09 10.52 -7.72
N SER A 157 -4.65 10.56 -6.47
CA SER A 157 -5.02 11.56 -5.49
C SER A 157 -4.17 12.84 -5.63
N GLU A 158 -4.71 13.97 -5.20
CA GLU A 158 -4.05 15.28 -5.29
C GLU A 158 -2.76 15.38 -4.47
N ASP A 159 -2.59 14.50 -3.47
CA ASP A 159 -1.41 14.38 -2.64
C ASP A 159 -0.25 13.59 -3.30
N GLY A 160 -0.45 13.13 -4.54
CA GLY A 160 0.49 12.30 -5.28
C GLY A 160 0.39 10.80 -4.95
N THR A 161 -0.64 10.35 -4.23
CA THR A 161 -0.88 8.92 -4.01
C THR A 161 -1.56 8.32 -5.23
N VAL A 162 -0.89 7.36 -5.88
CA VAL A 162 -1.41 6.61 -7.03
C VAL A 162 -1.82 5.22 -6.57
N SER A 163 -3.08 4.85 -6.75
CA SER A 163 -3.63 3.54 -6.45
C SER A 163 -3.92 2.78 -7.74
N ILE A 164 -3.20 1.68 -7.96
CA ILE A 164 -3.37 0.80 -9.13
C ILE A 164 -4.14 -0.44 -8.69
N ALA A 165 -5.39 -0.58 -9.12
CA ALA A 165 -6.18 -1.79 -8.94
C ALA A 165 -6.04 -2.72 -10.15
N CYS A 166 -5.68 -3.97 -9.93
CA CYS A 166 -5.50 -4.96 -10.98
C CYS A 166 -6.08 -6.33 -10.58
N LEU A 167 -6.60 -7.07 -11.56
CA LEU A 167 -7.02 -8.47 -11.37
C LEU A 167 -5.86 -9.45 -11.51
N LYS A 168 -4.80 -9.06 -12.24
CA LYS A 168 -3.60 -9.88 -12.47
C LYS A 168 -2.37 -9.14 -11.97
N SER A 169 -1.47 -9.88 -11.30
CA SER A 169 -0.22 -9.33 -10.76
C SER A 169 0.70 -8.73 -11.83
N GLU A 170 0.71 -9.31 -13.04
CA GLU A 170 1.51 -8.83 -14.17
C GLU A 170 1.07 -7.43 -14.64
N GLY A 171 -0.24 -7.21 -14.79
CA GLY A 171 -0.79 -5.92 -15.21
C GLY A 171 -0.47 -4.80 -14.21
N CYS A 172 -0.57 -5.08 -12.90
CA CYS A 172 -0.13 -4.13 -11.87
C CYS A 172 1.35 -3.79 -11.99
N SER A 173 2.19 -4.80 -12.23
CA SER A 173 3.65 -4.61 -12.29
C SER A 173 4.03 -3.75 -13.49
N LEU A 174 3.42 -4.01 -14.64
CA LEU A 174 3.64 -3.20 -15.85
C LEU A 174 3.14 -1.76 -15.67
N ALA A 175 1.94 -1.57 -15.13
CA ALA A 175 1.39 -0.25 -14.86
C ALA A 175 2.25 0.53 -13.87
N LYS A 176 2.68 -0.12 -12.78
CA LYS A 176 3.59 0.46 -11.79
C LYS A 176 4.91 0.89 -12.43
N GLN A 177 5.53 0.02 -13.23
CA GLN A 177 6.79 0.32 -13.88
C GLN A 177 6.65 1.51 -14.84
N ARG A 178 5.58 1.56 -15.63
CA ARG A 178 5.30 2.69 -16.54
C ARG A 178 5.13 4.02 -15.79
N ILE A 179 4.41 4.01 -14.67
CA ILE A 179 4.22 5.21 -13.84
C ILE A 179 5.55 5.64 -13.22
N ILE A 180 6.37 4.69 -12.76
CA ILE A 180 7.72 4.97 -12.28
C ILE A 180 8.55 5.59 -13.41
N ASP A 181 8.54 5.05 -14.63
CA ASP A 181 9.32 5.58 -15.74
C ASP A 181 8.88 7.01 -16.12
N LEU A 182 7.58 7.30 -16.10
CA LEU A 182 7.04 8.64 -16.35
C LEU A 182 7.37 9.64 -15.23
N THR A 183 7.43 9.16 -13.99
CA THR A 183 7.70 9.99 -12.80
C THR A 183 9.16 9.97 -12.37
N ALA A 184 10.00 9.17 -13.02
CA ALA A 184 11.39 8.97 -12.66
C ALA A 184 12.14 10.29 -12.76
N GLU A 185 12.51 10.85 -11.62
CA GLU A 185 13.34 12.04 -11.56
C GLU A 185 14.81 11.68 -11.76
N VAL A 186 15.46 12.52 -12.55
CA VAL A 186 16.90 12.47 -12.69
C VAL A 186 17.43 13.31 -11.53
N GLU A 187 17.92 12.64 -10.49
CA GLU A 187 18.50 13.33 -9.34
C GLU A 187 19.79 14.04 -9.75
N VAL A 188 19.87 15.32 -9.40
CA VAL A 188 21.10 16.10 -9.58
C VAL A 188 22.21 15.44 -8.75
N GLY A 189 23.32 15.10 -9.41
CA GLY A 189 24.46 14.43 -8.81
C GLY A 189 24.50 12.91 -9.00
N LYS A 190 23.43 12.26 -9.48
CA LYS A 190 23.48 10.83 -9.86
C LYS A 190 24.08 10.64 -11.25
N THR A 191 24.70 9.47 -11.43
CA THR A 191 25.25 9.03 -12.70
C THR A 191 24.23 8.15 -13.40
N TYR A 192 23.99 8.42 -14.68
CA TYR A 192 23.08 7.65 -15.51
C TYR A 192 23.77 7.22 -16.80
N GLU A 193 23.34 6.09 -17.35
CA GLU A 193 23.72 5.65 -18.70
C GLU A 193 22.68 6.21 -19.68
N GLY A 194 23.13 7.01 -20.64
CA GLY A 194 22.26 7.63 -21.64
C GLY A 194 22.78 7.40 -23.05
N THR A 195 21.87 7.45 -24.02
CA THR A 195 22.19 7.27 -25.44
C THR A 195 22.31 8.63 -26.13
N VAL A 196 23.38 8.86 -26.88
CA VAL A 196 23.57 10.07 -27.67
C VAL A 196 22.53 10.10 -28.80
N LEU A 197 21.59 11.04 -28.74
CA LEU A 197 20.57 11.22 -29.78
C LEU A 197 21.11 12.02 -30.97
N LYS A 198 21.84 13.11 -30.68
CA LYS A 198 22.30 14.05 -31.70
C LYS A 198 23.56 14.79 -31.28
N LEU A 199 24.47 14.99 -32.22
CA LEU A 199 25.65 15.83 -32.05
C LEU A 199 25.38 17.27 -32.52
N LEU A 200 25.90 18.25 -31.79
CA LEU A 200 25.87 19.68 -32.11
C LEU A 200 27.29 20.23 -32.05
N ASP A 201 27.55 21.36 -32.71
CA ASP A 201 28.89 21.96 -32.76
C ASP A 201 29.43 22.35 -31.37
N PHE A 202 28.55 22.57 -30.40
CA PHE A 202 28.88 22.99 -29.03
C PHE A 202 28.57 21.93 -27.96
N GLY A 203 28.12 20.72 -28.34
CA GLY A 203 27.78 19.66 -27.38
C GLY A 203 27.04 18.46 -27.98
N ALA A 204 26.55 17.58 -27.13
CA ALA A 204 25.75 16.42 -27.51
C ALA A 204 24.43 16.37 -26.73
N ILE A 205 23.35 15.98 -27.39
CA ILE A 205 22.07 15.67 -26.74
C ILE A 205 22.08 14.19 -26.38
N VAL A 206 21.94 13.89 -25.09
CA VAL A 206 21.93 12.53 -24.55
C VAL A 206 20.58 12.28 -23.89
N SER A 207 19.90 11.21 -24.29
CA SER A 207 18.66 10.78 -23.64
C SER A 207 19.01 9.91 -22.44
N VAL A 208 18.59 10.34 -21.26
CA VAL A 208 18.92 9.68 -19.97
C VAL A 208 17.78 8.80 -19.49
N LEU A 209 16.55 9.26 -19.68
CA LEU A 209 15.31 8.53 -19.40
C LEU A 209 14.28 8.83 -20.50
N PRO A 210 13.27 7.98 -20.72
CA PRO A 210 12.23 8.22 -21.72
C PRO A 210 11.56 9.59 -21.51
N GLY A 211 11.76 10.52 -22.45
CA GLY A 211 11.23 11.88 -22.37
C GLY A 211 12.08 12.89 -21.57
N LYS A 212 13.28 12.50 -21.11
CA LYS A 212 14.24 13.41 -20.45
C LYS A 212 15.57 13.43 -21.19
N ASP A 213 15.77 14.53 -21.90
CA ASP A 213 16.98 14.79 -22.65
C ASP A 213 17.89 15.76 -21.88
N GLY A 214 19.18 15.45 -21.86
CA GLY A 214 20.21 16.29 -21.29
C GLY A 214 21.19 16.80 -22.34
N LEU A 215 21.69 18.02 -22.12
CA LEU A 215 22.72 18.63 -22.92
C LEU A 215 24.08 18.43 -22.25
N LEU A 216 24.97 17.74 -22.96
CA LEU A 216 26.37 17.58 -22.62
C LEU A 216 27.16 18.66 -23.37
N HIS A 217 27.63 19.69 -22.66
CA HIS A 217 28.41 20.76 -23.26
C HIS A 217 29.83 20.29 -23.60
N ILE A 218 30.44 20.79 -24.68
CA ILE A 218 31.81 20.41 -25.11
C ILE A 218 32.85 20.54 -23.99
N SER A 219 32.71 21.57 -23.15
CA SER A 219 33.59 21.82 -22.00
C SER A 219 33.41 20.83 -20.85
N GLN A 220 32.44 19.93 -20.91
CA GLN A 220 32.12 18.92 -19.89
C GLN A 220 32.33 17.48 -20.37
N ILE A 221 32.92 17.29 -21.56
CA ILE A 221 33.20 15.97 -22.17
C ILE A 221 34.50 15.35 -21.64
N ALA A 222 35.62 16.09 -21.65
CA ALA A 222 36.92 15.58 -21.20
C ALA A 222 37.79 16.70 -20.60
N HIS A 223 38.74 16.35 -19.70
CA HIS A 223 39.65 17.30 -19.05
C HIS A 223 40.65 17.97 -20.01
N GLU A 224 40.78 17.44 -21.24
CA GLU A 224 41.65 17.96 -22.30
C GLU A 224 40.91 18.93 -23.22
N ARG A 225 41.65 19.71 -24.03
CA ARG A 225 41.07 20.59 -25.06
C ARG A 225 40.48 19.73 -26.19
N VAL A 226 39.17 19.50 -26.13
CA VAL A 226 38.43 18.81 -27.20
C VAL A 226 38.22 19.77 -28.38
N ALA A 227 38.79 19.45 -29.54
CA ALA A 227 38.67 20.26 -30.76
C ALA A 227 37.33 20.04 -31.48
N SER A 228 36.76 18.84 -31.41
CA SER A 228 35.46 18.51 -31.97
C SER A 228 34.73 17.47 -31.11
N VAL A 229 33.42 17.65 -30.91
CA VAL A 229 32.55 16.70 -30.20
C VAL A 229 32.52 15.33 -30.93
N ALA A 230 32.67 15.36 -32.26
CA ALA A 230 32.64 14.18 -33.13
C ALA A 230 33.82 13.21 -32.91
N ASP A 231 34.92 13.68 -32.29
CA ASP A 231 36.10 12.84 -32.03
C ASP A 231 35.89 11.90 -30.83
N HIS A 232 34.99 12.27 -29.91
CA HIS A 232 34.76 11.53 -28.67
C HIS A 232 33.38 10.88 -28.55
N LEU A 233 32.39 11.38 -29.29
CA LEU A 233 31.01 10.92 -29.19
C LEU A 233 30.45 10.60 -30.57
N LYS A 234 29.80 9.44 -30.69
CA LYS A 234 29.04 9.04 -31.88
C LYS A 234 27.54 9.07 -31.59
N GLU A 235 26.75 9.40 -32.60
CA GLU A 235 25.28 9.24 -32.52
C GLU A 235 24.94 7.76 -32.27
N GLY A 236 24.04 7.51 -31.33
CA GLY A 236 23.66 6.16 -30.89
C GLY A 236 24.61 5.52 -29.86
N GLN A 237 25.68 6.19 -29.43
CA GLN A 237 26.59 5.65 -28.42
C GLN A 237 25.98 5.72 -27.01
N LEU A 238 26.13 4.64 -26.26
CA LEU A 238 25.83 4.58 -24.83
C LEU A 238 26.97 5.22 -24.03
N VAL A 239 26.63 6.20 -23.21
CA VAL A 239 27.60 6.97 -22.43
C VAL A 239 27.14 7.18 -21.00
N LYS A 240 28.08 7.10 -20.05
CA LYS A 240 27.84 7.45 -18.64
C LYS A 240 27.97 8.95 -18.45
N VAL A 241 26.94 9.56 -17.86
CA VAL A 241 26.86 11.01 -17.66
C VAL A 241 26.35 11.30 -16.26
N LYS A 242 26.95 12.28 -15.58
CA LYS A 242 26.48 12.80 -14.29
C LYS A 242 25.64 14.04 -14.50
N VAL A 243 24.54 14.17 -13.78
CA VAL A 243 23.65 15.32 -13.88
C VAL A 243 24.17 16.42 -12.95
N LEU A 244 24.52 17.58 -13.51
CA LEU A 244 25.05 18.71 -12.75
C LEU A 244 23.94 19.65 -12.27
N GLU A 245 22.99 19.95 -13.14
CA GLU A 245 21.89 20.87 -12.88
C GLU A 245 20.66 20.45 -13.69
N ALA A 246 19.47 20.69 -13.15
CA ALA A 246 18.21 20.53 -13.86
C ALA A 246 17.59 21.91 -14.07
N ASP A 247 17.31 22.27 -15.33
CA ASP A 247 16.63 23.51 -15.68
C ASP A 247 15.10 23.34 -15.52
N GLU A 248 14.36 24.42 -15.22
CA GLU A 248 12.90 24.39 -14.94
C GLU A 248 12.08 23.86 -16.13
N LYS A 249 12.66 23.84 -17.33
CA LYS A 249 12.06 23.29 -18.56
C LYS A 249 12.33 21.79 -18.78
N GLY A 250 12.88 21.09 -17.79
CA GLY A 250 13.15 19.64 -17.85
C GLY A 250 14.38 19.25 -18.66
N ARG A 251 15.23 20.21 -19.04
CA ARG A 251 16.51 19.94 -19.72
C ARG A 251 17.61 19.80 -18.67
N LEU A 252 18.36 18.71 -18.75
CA LEU A 252 19.40 18.39 -17.77
C LEU A 252 20.76 18.84 -18.30
N ARG A 253 21.58 19.48 -17.46
CA ARG A 253 22.99 19.72 -17.77
C ARG A 253 23.79 18.51 -17.36
N LEU A 254 24.43 17.87 -18.32
CA LEU A 254 25.19 16.65 -18.13
C LEU A 254 26.69 16.93 -18.16
N SER A 255 27.46 16.14 -17.42
CA SER A 255 28.92 16.17 -17.45
C SER A 255 29.51 14.77 -17.39
N MET A 256 30.50 14.53 -18.24
CA MET A 256 31.36 13.35 -18.20
C MET A 256 32.62 13.59 -17.36
N LYS A 257 33.05 14.84 -17.19
CA LYS A 257 34.18 15.21 -16.32
C LYS A 257 33.97 14.78 -14.88
N ALA A 258 32.74 14.90 -14.37
CA ALA A 258 32.43 14.60 -12.99
C ALA A 258 32.41 13.08 -12.65
N LEU A 259 32.76 12.23 -13.61
CA LEU A 259 32.98 10.78 -13.44
C LEU A 259 34.45 10.40 -13.35
N HIS A 260 35.36 11.27 -13.79
CA HIS A 260 36.80 11.07 -13.64
C HIS A 260 37.25 11.79 -12.37
N GLU A 261 37.84 11.04 -11.44
CA GLU A 261 38.52 11.59 -10.27
C GLU A 261 39.53 12.66 -10.72
N PRO A 262 39.65 13.80 -10.01
CA PRO A 262 40.72 14.75 -10.29
C PRO A 262 42.06 14.01 -10.18
N PRO A 263 43.01 14.16 -11.13
CA PRO A 263 44.34 13.64 -10.92
C PRO A 263 44.90 14.26 -9.63
N ALA A 264 45.41 13.40 -8.75
CA ALA A 264 45.98 13.80 -7.47
C ALA A 264 46.95 14.98 -7.66
N PRO A 265 46.97 15.97 -6.73
CA PRO A 265 47.98 17.00 -6.77
C PRO A 265 49.34 16.33 -6.67
N VAL A 266 50.18 16.53 -7.67
CA VAL A 266 51.60 16.15 -7.63
C VAL A 266 52.21 16.95 -6.49
N VAL A 267 52.48 16.28 -5.38
CA VAL A 267 53.30 16.82 -4.30
C VAL A 267 54.72 16.89 -4.87
N THR A 268 55.15 18.07 -5.28
CA THR A 268 56.58 18.37 -5.45
C THR A 268 57.18 18.51 -4.07
N GLU A 269 57.96 17.50 -3.65
CA GLU A 269 58.94 17.63 -2.58
C GLU A 269 60.01 18.64 -3.01
N GLU A 270 60.23 19.67 -2.19
CA GLU A 270 61.54 20.29 -1.90
C GLU A 270 61.47 21.02 -0.56
#